data_AF-A0A6P0U8V4-F1
#
_entry.id   AF-A0A6P0U8V4-F1
#
_cell.length_a   1.000
_cell.length_b   1.000
_cell.length_c   1.000
_cell.angle_alpha   90.00
_cell.angle_beta   90.00
_cell.angle_gamma   90.00
#
_symmetry.space_group_name_H-M   'P 1'
#
loop_
_entity.id
_entity.type
_entity.pdbx_description
1 polymer ?
#
loop_
_entity_poly.entity_id
_entity_poly.type
_entity_poly.pdbx_seq_one_letter_code
_entity_poly.pdbx_strand_id
1 'polypeptide(L)'
;MLAAAYLAGQVIFHLLKGKIHRRNTVEQMAIVGPESLLIVLLTASFVGMVFTIQVARELVSFGTANMVGGMLAITLTRELGPVLTAVVVAGRVGSAFAAEIGTMKVTEQIDALYMLKTDPVDYLVIPRVIACAVMMPILTLLCLIAAILG
;
A
#
# COMPACT_ATOMS: atom_id res chain seq x y z
N MET A 1 18.87 10.62 -6.83
CA MET A 1 18.97 9.56 -5.80
C MET A 1 19.38 10.10 -4.43
N LEU A 2 20.48 10.86 -4.29
CA LEU A 2 20.92 11.44 -3.01
C LEU A 2 19.87 12.31 -2.31
N ALA A 3 19.16 13.19 -3.04
CA ALA A 3 18.09 14.02 -2.48
C ALA A 3 16.91 13.20 -1.94
N ALA A 4 16.55 12.10 -2.60
CA ALA A 4 15.48 11.21 -2.15
C ALA A 4 15.88 10.46 -0.86
N ALA A 5 17.15 10.03 -0.76
CA ALA A 5 17.68 9.38 0.44
C ALA A 5 17.69 10.34 1.64
N TYR A 6 18.08 11.60 1.43
CA TYR A 6 18.06 12.62 2.46
C TYR A 6 16.62 12.91 2.95
N LEU A 7 15.67 13.03 2.02
CA LEU A 7 14.26 13.29 2.32
C LEU A 7 13.64 12.10 3.07
N ALA A 8 13.95 10.86 2.69
CA ALA A 8 13.55 9.67 3.42
C ALA A 8 14.09 9.67 4.87
N GLY A 9 15.36 10.03 5.07
CA GLY A 9 15.94 10.18 6.41
C GLY A 9 15.25 11.26 7.26
N GLN A 10 14.90 12.40 6.65
CA GLN A 10 14.13 13.45 7.32
C GLN A 10 12.72 13.01 7.70
N VAL A 11 12.04 12.26 6.84
CA VAL A 11 10.69 11.73 7.11
C VAL A 11 10.73 10.80 8.32
N ILE A 12 11.68 9.86 8.37
CA ILE A 12 11.83 8.95 9.51
C ILE A 12 12.04 9.73 10.81
N PHE A 13 12.91 10.73 10.79
CA PHE A 13 13.21 11.55 11.96
C PHE A 13 12.01 12.41 12.42
N HIS A 14 11.24 12.98 11.49
CA HIS A 14 10.05 13.76 11.84
C HIS A 14 8.87 12.89 12.28
N LEU A 15 8.73 11.69 11.73
CA LEU A 15 7.72 10.72 12.14
C LEU A 15 7.93 10.31 13.61
N LEU A 16 9.19 10.20 14.05
CA LEU A 16 9.57 10.02 15.46
C LEU A 16 9.31 11.24 16.34
N LYS A 17 9.30 12.47 15.80
CA LYS A 17 9.00 13.71 16.54
C LYS A 17 7.50 13.98 16.75
N GLY A 18 6.60 13.25 16.08
CA GLY A 18 5.20 13.14 16.49
C GLY A 18 4.29 14.36 16.23
N LYS A 19 4.67 15.33 15.41
CA LYS A 19 3.77 16.42 14.99
C LYS A 19 2.77 15.92 13.93
N ILE A 20 1.76 15.18 14.38
CA ILE A 20 0.80 14.52 13.48
C ILE A 20 -0.45 15.38 13.29
N HIS A 21 -0.66 15.85 12.05
CA HIS A 21 -1.92 16.46 11.62
C HIS A 21 -2.97 15.36 11.40
N ARG A 22 -3.78 15.08 12.44
CA ARG A 22 -4.77 13.99 12.41
C ARG A 22 -5.78 14.11 11.28
N ARG A 23 -6.28 15.31 10.98
CA ARG A 23 -7.29 15.51 9.91
C ARG A 23 -6.75 15.11 8.55
N ASN A 24 -5.57 15.63 8.18
CA ASN A 24 -4.94 15.31 6.90
C ASN A 24 -4.57 13.82 6.81
N THR A 25 -4.17 13.21 7.93
CA THR A 25 -3.87 11.78 7.97
C THR A 25 -5.10 10.92 7.67
N VAL A 26 -6.28 11.28 8.21
CA VAL A 26 -7.54 10.56 7.95
C VAL A 26 -7.98 10.71 6.49
N GLU A 27 -7.84 11.90 5.90
CA GLU A 27 -8.13 12.11 4.47
C GLU A 27 -7.24 11.23 3.58
N GLN A 28 -5.93 11.20 3.86
CA GLN A 28 -5.00 10.36 3.12
C GLN A 28 -5.27 8.87 3.35
N MET A 29 -5.69 8.47 4.56
CA MET A 29 -6.13 7.10 4.85
C MET A 29 -7.35 6.67 4.03
N ALA A 30 -8.27 7.58 3.71
CA ALA A 30 -9.42 7.26 2.84
C ALA A 30 -8.99 6.97 1.39
N ILE A 31 -8.01 7.72 0.88
CA ILE A 31 -7.45 7.49 -0.46
C ILE A 31 -6.68 6.15 -0.49
N VAL A 32 -5.86 5.88 0.54
CA VAL A 32 -5.09 4.63 0.56
C VAL A 32 -5.98 3.42 0.82
N GLY A 33 -6.98 3.50 1.71
CA GLY A 33 -7.79 2.34 2.13
C GLY A 33 -8.99 2.07 1.21
N PRO A 34 -10.14 2.72 1.44
CA PRO A 34 -11.40 2.41 0.75
C PRO A 34 -11.35 2.65 -0.77
N GLU A 35 -10.71 3.71 -1.27
CA GLU A 35 -10.52 3.86 -2.72
C GLU A 35 -9.62 2.75 -3.28
N SER A 36 -8.73 2.20 -2.43
CA SER A 36 -7.90 1.08 -2.85
C SER A 36 -8.60 -0.28 -2.83
N LEU A 37 -9.69 -0.40 -2.09
CA LEU A 37 -10.23 -1.68 -1.67
C LEU A 37 -10.72 -2.53 -2.87
N LEU A 38 -11.47 -1.93 -3.80
CA LEU A 38 -12.06 -2.65 -4.93
C LEU A 38 -11.02 -3.33 -5.83
N ILE A 39 -9.99 -2.60 -6.28
CA ILE A 39 -8.96 -3.18 -7.16
C ILE A 39 -8.12 -4.22 -6.40
N VAL A 40 -7.86 -4.04 -5.10
CA VAL A 40 -7.13 -5.06 -4.32
C VAL A 40 -7.96 -6.34 -4.23
N LEU A 41 -9.24 -6.27 -3.88
CA LEU A 41 -10.08 -7.46 -3.76
C LEU A 41 -10.24 -8.20 -5.10
N LEU A 42 -10.50 -7.46 -6.19
CA LEU A 42 -10.65 -8.06 -7.51
C LEU A 42 -9.36 -8.74 -7.96
N THR A 43 -8.23 -8.03 -7.89
CA THR A 43 -6.94 -8.60 -8.31
C THR A 43 -6.55 -9.79 -7.44
N ALA A 44 -6.73 -9.71 -6.12
CA ALA A 44 -6.44 -10.80 -5.20
C ALA A 44 -7.30 -12.04 -5.47
N SER A 45 -8.61 -11.87 -5.73
CA SER A 45 -9.51 -12.98 -6.01
C SER A 45 -9.14 -13.70 -7.31
N PHE A 46 -8.87 -12.98 -8.40
CA PHE A 46 -8.46 -13.61 -9.66
C PHE A 46 -7.10 -14.31 -9.54
N VAL A 47 -6.14 -13.68 -8.85
CA VAL A 47 -4.83 -14.31 -8.63
C VAL A 47 -4.95 -15.54 -7.75
N GLY A 48 -5.78 -15.49 -6.69
CA GLY A 48 -6.09 -16.63 -5.83
C GLY A 48 -6.67 -17.81 -6.60
N MET A 49 -7.69 -17.57 -7.42
CA MET A 49 -8.33 -18.60 -8.23
C MET A 49 -7.36 -19.28 -9.21
N VAL A 50 -6.57 -18.48 -9.95
CA VAL A 50 -5.58 -18.99 -10.91
C VAL A 50 -4.50 -19.79 -10.19
N PHE A 51 -4.00 -19.28 -9.07
CA PHE A 51 -2.97 -19.93 -8.28
C PHE A 51 -3.45 -21.26 -7.69
N THR A 52 -4.68 -21.29 -7.17
CA THR A 52 -5.32 -22.51 -6.67
C THR A 52 -5.43 -23.59 -7.73
N ILE A 53 -5.91 -23.25 -8.94
CA ILE A 53 -6.01 -24.21 -10.04
C ILE A 53 -4.63 -24.76 -10.43
N GLN A 54 -3.61 -23.90 -10.46
CA GLN A 54 -2.25 -24.29 -10.83
C GLN A 54 -1.62 -25.21 -9.78
N VAL A 55 -1.68 -24.84 -8.50
CA VAL A 55 -1.14 -25.64 -7.39
C VAL A 55 -1.89 -26.97 -7.22
N ALA A 56 -3.22 -26.97 -7.40
CA ALA A 56 -4.02 -28.18 -7.33
C ALA A 56 -3.62 -29.20 -8.41
N ARG A 57 -3.44 -28.75 -9.65
CA ARG A 57 -2.99 -29.63 -10.75
C ARG A 57 -1.60 -30.22 -10.48
N GLU A 58 -0.70 -29.39 -9.98
CA GLU A 58 0.66 -29.81 -9.64
C GLU A 58 0.66 -30.87 -8.52
N LEU A 59 -0.04 -30.62 -7.41
CA LEU A 59 -0.07 -31.55 -6.28
C LEU A 59 -0.83 -32.85 -6.57
N VAL A 60 -1.84 -32.82 -7.43
CA VAL A 60 -2.53 -34.04 -7.89
C VAL A 60 -1.59 -34.92 -8.72
N SER A 61 -0.73 -34.33 -9.57
CA SER A 61 0.25 -35.11 -10.34
C SER A 61 1.30 -35.78 -9.45
N PHE A 62 1.65 -35.15 -8.33
CA PHE A 62 2.48 -35.73 -7.26
C PHE A 62 1.74 -36.68 -6.31
N GLY A 63 0.45 -36.97 -6.55
CA GLY A 63 -0.34 -37.86 -5.70
C GLY A 63 -0.70 -37.30 -4.31
N THR A 64 -0.50 -36.00 -4.09
CA THR A 64 -0.60 -35.35 -2.76
C THR A 64 -1.66 -34.25 -2.73
N ALA A 65 -2.87 -34.56 -3.21
CA ALA A 65 -3.98 -33.61 -3.30
C ALA A 65 -4.41 -33.00 -1.95
N ASN A 66 -4.19 -33.72 -0.84
CA ASN A 66 -4.58 -33.26 0.51
C ASN A 66 -3.76 -32.06 1.01
N MET A 67 -2.59 -31.79 0.42
CA MET A 67 -1.70 -30.70 0.86
C MET A 67 -1.98 -29.36 0.16
N VAL A 68 -2.92 -29.32 -0.78
CA VAL A 68 -3.23 -28.12 -1.58
C VAL A 68 -3.59 -26.93 -0.69
N GLY A 69 -4.51 -27.10 0.26
CA GLY A 69 -4.92 -26.01 1.15
C GLY A 69 -3.79 -25.47 2.02
N GLY A 70 -2.94 -26.35 2.56
CA GLY A 70 -1.80 -25.94 3.40
C GLY A 70 -0.74 -25.17 2.61
N MET A 71 -0.43 -25.62 1.39
CA MET A 71 0.54 -24.94 0.52
C MET A 71 0.02 -23.57 0.07
N LEU A 72 -1.27 -23.48 -0.28
CA LEU A 72 -1.91 -22.22 -0.65
C LEU A 72 -1.89 -21.21 0.49
N ALA A 73 -2.30 -21.62 1.69
CA ALA A 73 -2.33 -20.74 2.86
C ALA A 73 -0.94 -20.16 3.18
N ILE A 74 0.10 -21.00 3.18
CA ILE A 74 1.48 -20.55 3.47
C ILE A 74 1.97 -19.58 2.39
N THR A 75 1.78 -19.92 1.11
CA THR A 75 2.32 -19.14 0.00
C THR A 75 1.61 -17.79 -0.15
N LEU A 76 0.27 -17.79 -0.03
CA LEU A 76 -0.53 -16.56 -0.08
C LEU A 76 -0.25 -15.64 1.10
N THR A 77 -0.06 -16.19 2.31
CA THR A 77 0.16 -15.36 3.51
C THR A 77 1.57 -14.78 3.56
N ARG A 78 2.58 -15.57 3.17
CA ARG A 78 3.97 -15.20 3.39
C ARG A 78 4.59 -14.41 2.24
N GLU A 79 4.15 -14.68 1.01
CA GLU A 79 4.77 -14.14 -0.19
C GLU A 79 3.78 -13.33 -1.02
N LEU A 80 2.77 -14.00 -1.58
CA LEU A 80 1.93 -13.40 -2.63
C LEU A 80 1.01 -12.28 -2.10
N GLY A 81 0.38 -12.45 -0.94
CA GLY A 81 -0.54 -11.46 -0.37
C GLY A 81 0.13 -10.09 -0.15
N PRO A 82 1.24 -10.02 0.60
CA PRO A 82 1.99 -8.78 0.79
C PRO A 82 2.50 -8.19 -0.51
N VAL A 83 3.06 -9.00 -1.41
CA VAL A 83 3.63 -8.53 -2.68
C VAL A 83 2.54 -7.95 -3.60
N LEU A 84 1.43 -8.65 -3.78
CA LEU A 84 0.31 -8.19 -4.62
C LEU A 84 -0.26 -6.87 -4.10
N THR A 85 -0.50 -6.79 -2.79
CA THR A 85 -1.00 -5.56 -2.16
C THR A 85 -0.02 -4.41 -2.36
N ALA A 86 1.28 -4.66 -2.14
CA ALA A 86 2.31 -3.64 -2.27
C ALA A 86 2.42 -3.10 -3.71
N VAL A 87 2.40 -3.98 -4.71
CA VAL A 87 2.49 -3.58 -6.13
C VAL A 87 1.26 -2.76 -6.54
N VAL A 88 0.06 -3.21 -6.17
CA VAL A 88 -1.19 -2.51 -6.52
C VAL A 88 -1.25 -1.14 -5.85
N VAL A 89 -0.93 -1.06 -4.55
CA VAL A 89 -0.93 0.20 -3.78
C VAL A 89 0.15 1.15 -4.33
N ALA A 90 1.37 0.67 -4.58
CA ALA A 90 2.45 1.48 -5.12
C ALA A 90 2.07 2.08 -6.49
N GLY A 91 1.43 1.29 -7.36
CA GLY A 91 0.97 1.76 -8.66
C GLY A 91 -0.10 2.86 -8.56
N ARG A 92 -1.20 2.58 -7.87
CA ARG A 92 -2.35 3.50 -7.82
C ARG A 92 -2.14 4.70 -6.89
N VAL A 93 -1.70 4.46 -5.66
CA VAL A 93 -1.62 5.45 -4.59
C VAL A 93 -0.35 6.26 -4.80
N GLY A 94 0.73 5.61 -5.21
CA GLY A 94 1.96 6.32 -5.60
C GLY A 94 1.71 7.30 -6.74
N SER A 95 0.97 6.89 -7.78
CA SER A 95 0.61 7.78 -8.90
C SER A 95 -0.32 8.91 -8.46
N ALA A 96 -1.35 8.62 -7.65
CA ALA A 96 -2.26 9.63 -7.12
C ALA A 96 -1.52 10.68 -6.28
N PHE A 97 -0.64 10.24 -5.38
CA PHE A 97 0.16 11.13 -4.53
C PHE A 97 1.15 11.96 -5.34
N ALA A 98 1.79 11.37 -6.35
CA ALA A 98 2.69 12.09 -7.25
C ALA A 98 1.94 13.16 -8.06
N ALA A 99 0.75 12.84 -8.58
CA ALA A 99 -0.09 13.80 -9.30
C ALA A 99 -0.59 14.94 -8.40
N GLU A 100 -0.97 14.64 -7.16
CA GLU A 100 -1.42 15.65 -6.19
C GLU A 100 -0.28 16.60 -5.81
N ILE A 101 0.90 16.08 -5.47
CA ILE A 101 2.09 16.93 -5.18
C ILE A 101 2.52 17.71 -6.43
N GLY A 102 2.46 17.09 -7.61
CA GLY A 102 2.77 17.75 -8.88
C GLY A 102 1.87 18.96 -9.11
N THR A 103 0.55 18.79 -8.89
CA THR A 103 -0.41 19.89 -8.99
C THR A 103 -0.14 20.98 -7.96
N MET A 104 0.15 20.61 -6.71
CA MET A 104 0.47 21.57 -5.64
C MET A 104 1.76 22.35 -5.92
N LYS A 105 2.72 21.74 -6.63
CA LYS A 105 3.94 22.42 -7.08
C LYS A 105 3.66 23.41 -8.20
N VAL A 106 2.87 23.02 -9.21
CA VAL A 106 2.54 23.88 -10.36
C VAL A 106 1.65 25.06 -9.94
N THR A 107 0.82 24.87 -8.92
CA THR A 107 -0.04 25.92 -8.35
C THR A 107 0.63 26.73 -7.23
N GLU A 108 1.95 26.57 -7.03
CA GLU A 108 2.76 27.28 -6.02
C GLU A 108 2.27 27.11 -4.56
N GLN A 109 1.41 26.12 -4.28
CA GLN A 109 0.92 25.85 -2.92
C GLN A 109 2.04 25.40 -1.97
N ILE A 110 3.06 24.72 -2.51
CA ILE A 110 4.25 24.33 -1.74
C ILE A 110 5.06 25.57 -1.33
N ASP A 111 5.18 26.57 -2.21
CA ASP A 111 5.89 27.81 -1.93
C ASP A 111 5.13 28.68 -0.94
N ALA A 112 3.79 28.68 -1.02
CA ALA A 112 2.94 29.32 -0.03
C ALA A 112 3.15 28.75 1.39
N LEU A 113 3.33 27.42 1.54
CA LEU A 113 3.64 26.79 2.83
C LEU A 113 4.97 27.31 3.41
N TYR A 114 5.99 27.48 2.56
CA TYR A 114 7.27 28.07 2.99
C TYR A 114 7.10 29.53 3.45
N MET A 115 6.30 30.34 2.75
CA MET A 115 6.00 31.72 3.17
C MET A 115 5.27 31.78 4.53
N LEU A 116 4.42 30.79 4.80
CA LEU A 116 3.70 30.63 6.07
C LEU A 116 4.55 30.02 7.19
N LYS A 117 5.87 29.81 6.98
CA LYS A 117 6.79 29.17 7.94
C LYS A 117 6.32 27.77 8.38
N THR A 118 5.61 27.06 7.51
CA THR A 118 5.16 25.69 7.77
C THR A 118 5.99 24.73 6.93
N ASP A 119 6.60 23.73 7.57
CA ASP A 119 7.40 22.73 6.87
C ASP A 119 6.50 21.85 5.97
N PRO A 120 6.68 21.86 4.63
CA PRO A 120 5.84 21.09 3.72
C PRO A 120 6.04 19.58 3.89
N VAL A 121 7.21 19.14 4.38
CA VAL A 121 7.46 17.72 4.68
C VAL A 121 6.51 17.24 5.79
N ASP A 122 6.37 18.02 6.86
CA ASP A 122 5.50 17.70 7.99
C ASP A 122 4.01 17.74 7.61
N TYR A 123 3.65 18.66 6.71
CA TYR A 123 2.26 18.87 6.33
C TYR A 123 1.78 17.92 5.22
N LEU A 124 2.62 17.63 4.22
CA LEU A 124 2.23 16.84 3.03
C LEU A 124 2.74 15.40 3.08
N VAL A 125 4.00 15.19 3.47
CA VAL A 125 4.66 13.88 3.31
C VAL A 125 4.34 12.96 4.48
N ILE A 126 4.43 13.45 5.73
CA ILE A 126 4.21 12.62 6.92
C ILE A 126 2.81 11.99 6.96
N PRO A 127 1.70 12.73 6.74
CA PRO A 127 0.36 12.13 6.79
C PRO A 127 0.19 11.00 5.77
N ARG A 128 0.78 11.13 4.58
CA ARG A 128 0.72 10.11 3.52
C ARG A 128 1.52 8.87 3.88
N VAL A 129 2.70 9.05 4.47
CA VAL A 129 3.55 7.93 4.92
C VAL A 129 2.87 7.15 6.05
N ILE A 130 2.27 7.86 7.02
CA ILE A 130 1.50 7.22 8.10
C ILE A 130 0.27 6.51 7.53
N ALA A 131 -0.46 7.14 6.61
CA ALA A 131 -1.61 6.53 5.96
C ALA A 131 -1.24 5.23 5.23
N CYS A 132 -0.16 5.24 4.46
CA CYS A 132 0.38 4.04 3.80
C CYS A 132 0.82 2.98 4.80
N ALA A 133 1.55 3.34 5.85
CA ALA A 133 2.07 2.40 6.84
C ALA A 133 0.95 1.68 7.62
N VAL A 134 -0.15 2.38 7.91
CA VAL A 134 -1.30 1.80 8.63
C VAL A 134 -2.23 1.04 7.69
N MET A 135 -2.51 1.58 6.50
CA MET A 135 -3.46 0.96 5.57
C MET A 135 -2.89 -0.23 4.80
N MET A 136 -1.58 -0.29 4.54
CA MET A 136 -0.93 -1.45 3.91
C MET A 136 -1.28 -2.77 4.58
N PRO A 137 -1.00 -2.99 5.89
CA PRO A 137 -1.26 -4.27 6.53
C PRO A 137 -2.77 -4.60 6.56
N ILE A 138 -3.63 -3.59 6.71
CA ILE A 138 -5.09 -3.77 6.68
C ILE A 138 -5.53 -4.27 5.30
N LEU A 139 -5.04 -3.64 4.23
CA LEU A 139 -5.33 -4.07 2.86
C LEU A 139 -4.74 -5.45 2.56
N THR A 140 -3.57 -5.78 3.10
CA THR A 140 -2.96 -7.11 2.92
C THR A 140 -3.81 -8.21 3.56
N LEU A 141 -4.40 -7.95 4.73
CA LEU A 141 -5.33 -8.90 5.36
C LEU A 141 -6.60 -9.10 4.51
N LEU A 142 -7.16 -8.02 3.98
CA LEU A 142 -8.34 -8.11 3.09
C LEU A 142 -8.01 -8.81 1.76
N CYS A 143 -6.84 -8.54 1.21
CA CYS A 143 -6.28 -9.23 0.04
C CYS A 143 -6.20 -10.75 0.30
N LEU A 144 -5.68 -11.16 1.46
CA LEU A 144 -5.57 -12.57 1.83
C LEU A 144 -6.93 -13.25 1.88
N ILE A 145 -7.92 -12.60 2.51
CA ILE A 145 -9.28 -13.14 2.61
C ILE A 145 -9.88 -13.32 1.21
N ALA A 146 -9.76 -12.31 0.34
CA ALA A 146 -10.26 -12.39 -1.02
C ALA A 146 -9.56 -13.47 -1.87
N ALA A 147 -8.24 -13.63 -1.70
CA ALA A 147 -7.45 -14.62 -2.43
C ALA A 147 -7.73 -16.06 -2.00
N ILE A 148 -8.09 -16.29 -0.72
CA ILE A 148 -8.45 -17.62 -0.22
C ILE A 148 -9.90 -17.99 -0.58
N LEU A 149 -10.79 -17.00 -0.64
CA LEU A 149 -12.20 -17.21 -1.01
C LEU A 149 -12.41 -17.42 -2.51
N GLY A 150 -11.55 -16.84 -3.35
CA GLY A 150 -11.61 -16.93 -4.82
C GLY A 150 -11.02 -18.23 -5.36
#